data_AF-A0A1I0WNM6-F1
#
_entry.id   AF-A0A1I0WNM6-F1
#
_cell.length_a   1.000
_cell.length_b   1.000
_cell.length_c   1.000
_cell.angle_alpha   90.00
_cell.angle_beta   90.00
_cell.angle_gamma   90.00
#
_symmetry.space_group_name_H-M   'P 1'
#
loop_
_entity.id
_entity.type
_entity.pdbx_description
1 polymer ?
#
loop_
_entity_poly.entity_id
_entity_poly.type
_entity_poly.pdbx_seq_one_letter_code
_entity_poly.pdbx_strand_id
1 'polypeptide(L)'
;MSWYRDYKEQWKEIIETVAAEEHRTTQMVEKDTIQSMILSGISQSDLPFVFKGGTSVSKAYGLIDRFSEDIDLSMNRKPTEGEKKQTKNLILSLAENLGLILTNPEDIQSRHSYNKYVFKYESFFSEIPLELIIETSFYQDVYPAENHDVYSFVGRFCEKNGITLPIPFDETKISMQVQSLGRTLIDKVFAVCDYRI
;
A
#
# COMPACT_ATOMS: atom_id res chain seq x y z
N MET A 1 16.04 7.69 -8.29
CA MET A 1 16.28 7.14 -6.94
C MET A 1 15.78 5.71 -6.90
N SER A 2 16.20 4.88 -5.95
CA SER A 2 15.68 3.52 -5.74
C SER A 2 15.06 3.43 -4.34
N TRP A 3 14.09 2.52 -4.17
CA TRP A 3 13.40 2.34 -2.89
C TRP A 3 14.35 1.95 -1.74
N TYR A 4 15.44 1.24 -2.06
CA TYR A 4 16.45 0.79 -1.10
C TYR A 4 17.57 1.82 -0.84
N ARG A 5 17.63 2.93 -1.60
CA ARG A 5 18.66 3.97 -1.50
C ARG A 5 20.08 3.35 -1.50
N ASP A 6 20.88 3.63 -0.47
CA ASP A 6 22.26 3.12 -0.31
C ASP A 6 22.34 1.79 0.46
N TYR A 7 21.20 1.22 0.88
CA TYR A 7 21.13 0.07 1.79
C TYR A 7 20.77 -1.24 1.08
N LYS A 8 21.23 -1.42 -0.17
CA LYS A 8 20.82 -2.55 -1.01
C LYS A 8 21.08 -3.91 -0.37
N GLU A 9 22.29 -4.14 0.12
CA GLU A 9 22.69 -5.43 0.71
C GLU A 9 21.98 -5.68 2.04
N GLN A 10 21.86 -4.65 2.88
CA GLN A 10 21.14 -4.74 4.16
C GLN A 10 19.66 -5.06 3.94
N TRP A 11 19.01 -4.39 2.98
CA TRP A 11 17.62 -4.69 2.65
C TRP A 11 17.43 -6.12 2.16
N LYS A 12 18.37 -6.63 1.37
CA LYS A 12 18.31 -8.02 0.89
C LYS A 12 18.34 -9.01 2.07
N GLU A 13 19.29 -8.84 2.99
CA GLU A 13 19.41 -9.69 4.19
C GLU A 13 18.18 -9.58 5.12
N ILE A 14 17.68 -8.36 5.33
CA ILE A 14 16.46 -8.12 6.13
C ILE A 14 15.27 -8.85 5.51
N ILE A 15 15.06 -8.71 4.19
CA ILE A 15 13.94 -9.34 3.50
C ILE A 15 14.05 -10.86 3.53
N GLU A 16 15.24 -11.43 3.30
CA GLU A 16 15.47 -12.87 3.39
C GLU A 16 15.15 -13.41 4.80
N THR A 17 15.63 -12.70 5.83
CA THR A 17 15.40 -13.07 7.23
C THR A 17 13.92 -13.02 7.59
N VAL A 18 13.25 -11.90 7.31
CA VAL A 18 11.83 -11.72 7.63
C VAL A 18 10.96 -12.71 6.84
N ALA A 19 11.28 -12.96 5.58
CA ALA A 19 10.55 -13.93 4.76
C ALA A 19 10.66 -15.35 5.33
N ALA A 20 11.85 -15.77 5.75
CA ALA A 20 12.07 -17.09 6.34
C ALA A 20 11.31 -17.26 7.67
N GLU A 21 11.42 -16.29 8.58
CA GLU A 21 10.84 -16.35 9.92
C GLU A 21 9.30 -16.19 9.92
N GLU A 22 8.75 -15.38 9.01
CA GLU A 22 7.30 -15.17 8.90
C GLU A 22 6.64 -16.10 7.86
N HIS A 23 7.38 -17.10 7.35
CA HIS A 23 6.91 -18.08 6.37
C HIS A 23 6.27 -17.45 5.12
N ARG A 24 6.92 -16.42 4.58
CA ARG A 24 6.54 -15.71 3.35
C ARG A 24 7.59 -15.90 2.26
N THR A 25 7.25 -15.52 1.04
CA THR A 25 8.25 -15.38 -0.02
C THR A 25 9.00 -14.06 0.13
N THR A 26 10.25 -14.01 -0.33
CA THR A 26 11.05 -12.79 -0.32
C THR A 26 10.41 -11.70 -1.18
N GLN A 27 9.79 -12.06 -2.31
CA GLN A 27 9.07 -11.11 -3.16
C GLN A 27 7.87 -10.48 -2.43
N MET A 28 7.15 -11.23 -1.60
CA MET A 28 6.04 -10.70 -0.81
C MET A 28 6.53 -9.66 0.20
N VAL A 29 7.61 -9.97 0.94
CA VAL A 29 8.17 -9.05 1.93
C VAL A 29 8.81 -7.81 1.29
N GLU A 30 9.48 -7.96 0.15
CA GLU A 30 9.99 -6.85 -0.64
C GLU A 30 8.84 -5.93 -1.10
N LYS A 31 7.79 -6.50 -1.70
CA LYS A 31 6.63 -5.74 -2.17
C LYS A 31 5.89 -5.04 -1.03
N ASP A 32 5.72 -5.72 0.11
CA ASP A 32 5.13 -5.17 1.32
C ASP A 32 5.92 -3.95 1.87
N THR A 33 7.25 -4.03 1.79
CA THR A 33 8.14 -2.94 2.21
C THR A 33 7.92 -1.69 1.35
N ILE A 34 7.90 -1.84 0.02
CA ILE A 34 7.66 -0.74 -0.91
C ILE A 34 6.23 -0.19 -0.76
N GLN A 35 5.24 -1.06 -0.57
CA GLN A 35 3.87 -0.64 -0.26
C GLN A 35 3.81 0.24 0.99
N SER A 36 4.54 -0.13 2.03
CA SER A 36 4.56 0.61 3.29
C SER A 36 5.24 1.98 3.13
N MET A 37 6.28 2.08 2.30
CA MET A 37 6.88 3.37 1.93
C MET A 37 5.88 4.30 1.21
N ILE A 38 5.09 3.76 0.28
CA ILE A 38 4.02 4.51 -0.39
C ILE A 38 2.94 4.95 0.61
N LEU A 39 2.44 4.03 1.43
CA LEU A 39 1.39 4.31 2.42
C LEU A 39 1.84 5.37 3.44
N SER A 40 3.11 5.36 3.83
CA SER A 40 3.70 6.40 4.69
C SER A 40 3.61 7.78 4.03
N GLY A 41 4.07 7.92 2.78
CA GLY A 41 3.95 9.18 2.04
C GLY A 41 2.50 9.64 1.85
N ILE A 42 1.57 8.71 1.69
CA ILE A 42 0.13 9.02 1.61
C ILE A 42 -0.41 9.51 2.95
N SER A 43 -0.05 8.85 4.05
CA SER A 43 -0.48 9.22 5.41
C SER A 43 0.00 10.60 5.86
N GLN A 44 1.10 11.08 5.29
CA GLN A 44 1.68 12.39 5.57
C GLN A 44 1.05 13.52 4.74
N SER A 45 0.15 13.20 3.80
CA SER A 45 -0.53 14.21 2.99
C SER A 45 -1.76 14.80 3.70
N ASP A 46 -2.12 16.04 3.37
CA ASP A 46 -3.34 16.69 3.87
C ASP A 46 -4.63 16.18 3.21
N LEU A 47 -4.52 15.23 2.27
CA LEU A 47 -5.67 14.65 1.59
C LEU A 47 -6.38 13.66 2.51
N PRO A 48 -7.72 13.63 2.54
CA PRO A 48 -8.49 12.81 3.48
C PRO A 48 -8.58 11.34 3.03
N PHE A 49 -7.43 10.74 2.72
CA PHE A 49 -7.36 9.36 2.26
C PHE A 49 -7.84 8.38 3.32
N VAL A 50 -8.50 7.33 2.84
CA VAL A 50 -8.85 6.16 3.63
C VAL A 50 -8.31 4.93 2.91
N PHE A 51 -7.49 4.14 3.61
CA PHE A 51 -7.01 2.86 3.12
C PHE A 51 -8.10 1.81 3.29
N LYS A 52 -8.39 1.04 2.24
CA LYS A 52 -9.48 0.07 2.24
C LYS A 52 -9.10 -1.24 1.58
N GLY A 53 -10.08 -2.09 1.32
CA GLY A 53 -9.88 -3.33 0.58
C GLY A 53 -9.18 -4.43 1.37
N GLY A 54 -8.76 -5.50 0.67
CA GLY A 54 -8.20 -6.69 1.31
C GLY A 54 -6.87 -6.42 2.03
N THR A 55 -6.03 -5.58 1.44
CA THR A 55 -4.70 -5.24 1.97
C THR A 55 -4.81 -4.49 3.29
N SER A 56 -5.79 -3.59 3.44
CA SER A 56 -6.05 -2.91 4.71
C SER A 56 -6.44 -3.88 5.84
N VAL A 57 -7.25 -4.92 5.53
CA VAL A 57 -7.64 -5.95 6.50
C VAL A 57 -6.41 -6.72 7.01
N SER A 58 -5.48 -7.06 6.11
CA SER A 58 -4.25 -7.76 6.50
C SER A 58 -3.33 -6.86 7.33
N LYS A 59 -3.02 -5.65 6.83
CA LYS A 59 -1.99 -4.79 7.46
C LYS A 59 -2.46 -4.10 8.74
N ALA A 60 -3.70 -3.60 8.80
CA ALA A 60 -4.22 -2.86 9.93
C ALA A 60 -4.76 -3.78 11.04
N TYR A 61 -5.45 -4.86 10.67
CA TYR A 61 -6.14 -5.72 11.64
C TYR A 61 -5.47 -7.08 11.86
N GLY A 62 -4.55 -7.51 10.98
CA GLY A 62 -3.86 -8.79 11.11
C GLY A 62 -4.78 -10.02 10.99
N LEU A 63 -5.97 -9.86 10.39
CA LEU A 63 -7.03 -10.87 10.42
C LEU A 63 -6.98 -11.91 9.29
N ILE A 64 -6.16 -11.68 8.27
CA ILE A 64 -6.06 -12.58 7.11
C ILE A 64 -4.60 -12.82 6.75
N ASP A 65 -4.30 -14.08 6.44
CA ASP A 65 -2.97 -14.56 6.08
C ASP A 65 -2.65 -14.42 4.59
N ARG A 66 -3.64 -13.99 3.78
CA ARG A 66 -3.42 -13.76 2.35
C ARG A 66 -2.69 -12.43 2.15
N PHE A 67 -1.57 -12.48 1.44
CA PHE A 67 -0.97 -11.29 0.89
C PHE A 67 -1.87 -10.73 -0.22
N SER A 68 -2.07 -9.41 -0.21
CA SER A 68 -2.82 -8.70 -1.22
C SER A 68 -1.89 -7.66 -1.83
N GLU A 69 -1.74 -7.76 -3.14
CA GLU A 69 -0.69 -7.09 -3.90
C GLU A 69 -0.95 -5.60 -4.14
N ASP A 70 -2.16 -5.14 -3.86
CA ASP A 70 -2.70 -3.86 -4.33
C ASP A 70 -2.92 -2.88 -3.17
N ILE A 71 -2.72 -1.58 -3.41
CA ILE A 71 -3.10 -0.52 -2.47
C ILE A 71 -4.43 0.09 -2.93
N ASP A 72 -5.50 -0.16 -2.18
CA ASP A 72 -6.83 0.42 -2.44
C ASP A 72 -7.06 1.68 -1.60
N LEU A 73 -7.24 2.81 -2.26
CA LEU A 73 -7.48 4.12 -1.63
C LEU A 73 -8.84 4.69 -1.99
N SER A 74 -9.41 5.40 -1.03
CA SER A 74 -10.59 6.23 -1.21
C SER A 74 -10.49 7.44 -0.28
N MET A 75 -11.60 8.15 -0.04
CA MET A 75 -11.67 9.27 0.88
C MET A 75 -12.93 9.18 1.76
N ASN A 76 -12.89 9.78 2.94
CA ASN A 76 -14.03 9.82 3.86
C ASN A 76 -15.11 10.85 3.48
N ARG A 77 -14.85 11.61 2.40
CA ARG A 77 -15.78 12.53 1.75
C ARG A 77 -15.49 12.61 0.26
N LYS A 78 -16.44 13.16 -0.49
CA LYS A 78 -16.25 13.43 -1.91
C LYS A 78 -15.08 14.40 -2.14
N PRO A 79 -14.08 14.02 -2.96
CA PRO A 79 -13.00 14.93 -3.32
C PRO A 79 -13.45 15.99 -4.33
N THR A 80 -12.84 17.16 -4.24
CA THR A 80 -12.88 18.18 -5.29
C THR A 80 -12.02 17.76 -6.49
N GLU A 81 -12.24 18.39 -7.65
CA GLU A 81 -11.39 18.15 -8.84
C GLU A 81 -9.92 18.53 -8.61
N GLY A 82 -9.67 19.51 -7.74
CA GLY A 82 -8.32 19.88 -7.32
C GLY A 82 -7.64 18.76 -6.53
N GLU A 83 -8.36 18.16 -5.57
CA GLU A 83 -7.86 17.05 -4.74
C GLU A 83 -7.62 15.77 -5.55
N LYS A 84 -8.45 15.49 -6.57
CA LYS A 84 -8.20 14.38 -7.50
C LYS A 84 -6.91 14.58 -8.28
N LYS A 85 -6.66 15.81 -8.76
CA LYS A 85 -5.40 16.17 -9.44
C LYS A 85 -4.21 16.07 -8.48
N GLN A 86 -4.35 16.56 -7.25
CA GLN A 86 -3.32 16.45 -6.21
C GLN A 86 -3.02 14.99 -5.88
N THR A 87 -4.04 14.13 -5.78
CA THR A 87 -3.89 12.69 -5.56
C THR A 87 -3.03 12.06 -6.63
N LYS A 88 -3.35 12.29 -7.92
CA LYS A 88 -2.54 11.78 -9.04
C LYS A 88 -1.08 12.23 -8.90
N ASN A 89 -0.86 13.53 -8.68
CA ASN A 89 0.49 14.07 -8.58
C ASN A 89 1.26 13.48 -7.39
N LEU A 90 0.61 13.33 -6.23
CA LEU A 90 1.19 12.73 -5.04
C LEU A 90 1.64 11.28 -5.33
N ILE A 91 0.74 10.44 -5.83
CA ILE A 91 1.04 9.03 -6.11
C ILE A 91 2.21 8.90 -7.10
N LEU A 92 2.20 9.68 -8.18
CA LEU A 92 3.28 9.67 -9.16
C LEU A 92 4.61 10.14 -8.55
N SER A 93 4.60 11.19 -7.73
CA SER A 93 5.81 11.69 -7.08
C SER A 93 6.40 10.70 -6.07
N LEU A 94 5.55 10.02 -5.30
CA LEU A 94 5.98 8.98 -4.35
C LEU A 94 6.61 7.80 -5.10
N ALA A 95 5.97 7.35 -6.18
CA ALA A 95 6.48 6.27 -7.01
C ALA A 95 7.82 6.64 -7.66
N GLU A 96 7.94 7.84 -8.24
CA GLU A 96 9.18 8.34 -8.85
C GLU A 96 10.33 8.42 -7.84
N ASN A 97 10.06 8.91 -6.63
CA ASN A 97 11.04 9.00 -5.54
C ASN A 97 11.57 7.62 -5.11
N LEU A 98 10.72 6.58 -5.21
CA LEU A 98 11.09 5.20 -4.92
C LEU A 98 11.66 4.46 -6.16
N GLY A 99 11.74 5.11 -7.31
CA GLY A 99 12.29 4.52 -8.55
C GLY A 99 11.34 3.59 -9.29
N LEU A 100 10.04 3.71 -9.03
CA LEU A 100 9.00 2.91 -9.69
C LEU A 100 8.65 3.54 -11.04
N ILE A 101 8.40 2.70 -12.04
CA ILE A 101 8.09 3.12 -13.40
C ILE A 101 6.61 2.87 -13.69
N LEU A 102 5.87 3.92 -14.03
CA LEU A 102 4.47 3.81 -14.45
C LEU A 102 4.39 3.18 -15.85
N THR A 103 3.58 2.13 -15.99
CA THR A 103 3.46 1.37 -17.25
C THR A 103 2.17 1.64 -18.02
N ASN A 104 1.18 2.30 -17.41
CA ASN A 104 -0.11 2.56 -18.02
C ASN A 104 -0.52 4.06 -18.03
N PRO A 105 0.36 4.99 -18.44
CA PRO A 105 0.08 6.44 -18.36
C PRO A 105 -1.18 6.87 -19.11
N GLU A 106 -1.47 6.23 -20.25
CA GLU A 106 -2.63 6.54 -21.10
C GLU A 106 -3.98 6.23 -20.43
N ASP A 107 -3.99 5.33 -19.44
CA ASP A 107 -5.21 4.96 -18.70
C ASP A 107 -5.48 5.90 -17.51
N ILE A 108 -4.51 6.76 -17.13
CA ILE A 108 -4.58 7.60 -15.93
C ILE A 108 -5.17 8.98 -16.22
N GLN A 109 -6.38 9.21 -15.71
CA GLN A 109 -7.11 10.45 -15.92
C GLN A 109 -7.27 11.26 -14.64
N SER A 110 -6.76 12.50 -14.63
CA SER A 110 -6.62 13.32 -13.41
C SER A 110 -7.94 13.68 -12.71
N ARG A 111 -9.07 13.63 -13.42
CA ARG A 111 -10.41 14.03 -12.93
C ARG A 111 -11.33 12.85 -12.66
N HIS A 112 -10.91 11.64 -13.02
CA HIS A 112 -11.72 10.45 -12.85
C HIS A 112 -11.89 10.10 -11.38
N SER A 113 -13.08 9.58 -11.07
CA SER A 113 -13.36 9.00 -9.75
C SER A 113 -12.70 7.64 -9.59
N TYR A 114 -12.11 7.07 -10.63
CA TYR A 114 -11.32 5.85 -10.56
C TYR A 114 -10.04 5.97 -11.40
N ASN A 115 -8.93 5.57 -10.82
CA ASN A 115 -7.66 5.37 -11.51
C ASN A 115 -7.00 4.11 -10.96
N LYS A 116 -6.40 3.34 -11.86
CA LYS A 116 -5.53 2.21 -11.54
C LYS A 116 -4.13 2.55 -12.02
N TYR A 117 -3.20 2.72 -11.10
CA TYR A 117 -1.79 2.99 -11.38
C TYR A 117 -1.03 1.68 -11.35
N VAL A 118 -0.41 1.32 -12.47
CA VAL A 118 0.41 0.12 -12.59
C VAL A 118 1.87 0.52 -12.63
N PHE A 119 2.60 0.20 -11.56
CA PHE A 119 4.02 0.49 -11.43
C PHE A 119 4.85 -0.77 -11.57
N LYS A 120 6.05 -0.66 -12.13
CA LYS A 120 7.06 -1.71 -12.12
C LYS A 120 8.32 -1.27 -11.40
N TYR A 121 9.00 -2.22 -10.76
CA TYR A 121 10.29 -2.01 -10.12
C TYR A 121 11.21 -3.21 -10.29
N GLU A 122 12.51 -2.95 -10.27
CA GLU A 122 13.55 -3.98 -10.25
C GLU A 122 13.56 -4.65 -8.87
N SER A 123 13.35 -5.96 -8.85
CA SER A 123 13.32 -6.77 -7.62
C SER A 123 14.70 -7.33 -7.30
N PHE A 124 14.98 -7.52 -6.01
CA PHE A 124 16.15 -8.27 -5.56
C PHE A 124 16.03 -9.77 -5.76
N PHE A 125 14.80 -10.27 -5.89
CA PHE A 125 14.48 -11.70 -5.81
C PHE A 125 13.71 -12.20 -7.03
N SER A 126 13.68 -11.42 -8.12
CA SER A 126 13.07 -11.79 -9.39
C SER A 126 13.92 -11.25 -10.54
N GLU A 127 14.11 -12.08 -11.58
CA GLU A 127 14.77 -11.67 -12.82
C GLU A 127 13.89 -10.77 -13.69
N ILE A 128 12.58 -10.82 -13.46
CA ILE A 128 11.58 -10.00 -14.16
C ILE A 128 11.12 -8.89 -13.20
N PRO A 129 10.99 -7.64 -13.68
CA PRO A 129 10.46 -6.55 -12.87
C PRO A 129 9.09 -6.91 -12.28
N LEU A 130 8.93 -6.67 -10.99
CA LEU A 130 7.68 -6.93 -10.28
C LEU A 130 6.75 -5.73 -10.41
N GLU A 131 5.46 -6.01 -10.30
CA GLU A 131 4.40 -5.00 -10.42
C GLU A 131 3.92 -4.55 -9.03
N LEU A 132 3.57 -3.27 -8.89
CA LEU A 132 2.84 -2.71 -7.76
C LEU A 132 1.63 -1.95 -8.29
N ILE A 133 0.44 -2.30 -7.81
CA ILE A 133 -0.80 -1.64 -8.21
C ILE A 133 -1.27 -0.71 -7.09
N ILE A 134 -1.65 0.50 -7.46
CA ILE A 134 -2.36 1.43 -6.59
C ILE A 134 -3.68 1.79 -7.26
N GLU A 135 -4.80 1.65 -6.56
CA GLU A 135 -6.11 2.02 -7.07
C GLU A 135 -6.70 3.14 -6.21
N THR A 136 -7.25 4.16 -6.86
CA THR A 136 -8.03 5.20 -6.19
C THR A 136 -9.48 5.09 -6.64
N SER A 137 -10.43 5.04 -5.71
CA SER A 137 -11.86 4.97 -6.01
C SER A 137 -12.66 5.97 -5.16
N PHE A 138 -13.30 6.94 -5.81
CA PHE A 138 -14.00 8.09 -5.20
C PHE A 138 -15.50 8.12 -5.55
N TYR A 139 -16.07 6.98 -5.96
CA TYR A 139 -17.50 6.89 -6.27
C TYR A 139 -18.38 6.95 -5.01
N GLN A 140 -17.86 6.48 -3.88
CA GLN A 140 -18.54 6.44 -2.61
C GLN A 140 -17.60 6.93 -1.52
N ASP A 141 -18.14 7.73 -0.61
CA ASP A 141 -17.42 8.18 0.57
C ASP A 141 -17.31 7.01 1.55
N VAL A 142 -16.13 6.82 2.14
CA VAL A 142 -15.91 5.72 3.08
C VAL A 142 -16.39 6.10 4.47
N TYR A 143 -17.35 5.34 4.98
CA TYR A 143 -17.82 5.44 6.35
C TYR A 143 -18.38 4.10 6.87
N PRO A 144 -18.07 3.69 8.12
CA PRO A 144 -17.13 4.32 9.04
C PRO A 144 -15.66 4.08 8.65
N ALA A 145 -14.82 5.09 8.88
CA ALA A 145 -13.37 5.02 8.84
C ALA A 145 -12.80 5.28 10.25
N GLU A 146 -11.72 4.60 10.59
CA GLU A 146 -11.11 4.60 11.92
C GLU A 146 -9.61 4.84 11.77
N ASN A 147 -8.99 5.52 12.74
CA ASN A 147 -7.54 5.63 12.76
C ASN A 147 -6.94 4.29 13.24
N HIS A 148 -6.05 3.71 12.44
CA HIS A 148 -5.38 2.44 12.75
C HIS A 148 -3.89 2.50 12.49
N ASP A 149 -3.16 1.69 13.24
CA ASP A 149 -1.76 1.40 12.97
C ASP A 149 -1.66 0.33 11.87
N VAL A 150 -1.01 0.68 10.77
CA VAL A 150 -0.75 -0.17 9.61
C VAL A 150 0.71 -0.60 9.66
N TYR A 151 0.95 -1.91 9.72
CA TYR A 151 2.31 -2.46 9.85
C TYR A 151 2.86 -2.97 8.53
N SER A 152 4.16 -2.78 8.31
CA SER A 152 4.93 -3.60 7.36
C SER A 152 5.24 -4.97 7.96
N PHE A 153 5.52 -5.98 7.13
CA PHE A 153 6.01 -7.27 7.62
C PHE A 153 7.31 -7.10 8.39
N VAL A 154 8.24 -6.31 7.86
CA VAL A 154 9.50 -5.96 8.53
C VAL A 154 9.23 -5.27 9.86
N GLY A 155 8.33 -4.29 9.90
CA GLY A 155 7.99 -3.57 11.12
C GLY A 155 7.35 -4.45 12.19
N ARG A 156 6.37 -5.28 11.81
CA ARG A 156 5.72 -6.24 12.71
C ARG A 156 6.71 -7.25 13.27
N PHE A 157 7.60 -7.78 12.42
CA PHE A 157 8.67 -8.69 12.83
C PHE A 157 9.60 -8.03 13.85
N CYS A 158 10.03 -6.79 13.58
CA CYS A 158 10.92 -6.08 14.48
C CYS A 158 10.28 -5.79 15.84
N GLU A 159 9.02 -5.33 15.86
CA GLU A 159 8.28 -5.03 17.09
C GLU A 159 8.07 -6.30 17.94
N LYS A 160 7.64 -7.41 17.31
CA LYS A 160 7.41 -8.70 17.96
C LYS A 160 8.67 -9.26 18.63
N ASN A 161 9.83 -9.03 18.03
CA ASN A 161 11.11 -9.60 18.49
C ASN A 161 12.01 -8.57 19.23
N GLY A 162 11.56 -7.33 19.40
CA GLY A 162 12.37 -6.27 20.03
C GLY A 162 13.63 -5.91 19.24
N ILE A 163 13.60 -6.02 17.91
CA ILE A 163 14.74 -5.78 17.01
C ILE A 163 14.72 -4.32 16.56
N THR A 164 15.90 -3.69 16.56
CA THR A 164 16.11 -2.39 15.89
C THR A 164 16.80 -2.63 14.57
N LEU A 165 16.26 -2.10 13.47
CA LEU A 165 16.85 -2.25 12.15
C LEU A 165 18.21 -1.52 12.05
N PRO A 166 19.19 -2.10 11.33
CA PRO A 166 20.49 -1.45 11.10
C PRO A 166 20.44 -0.33 10.06
N ILE A 167 19.24 0.03 9.58
CA ILE A 167 18.99 1.00 8.51
C ILE A 167 17.83 1.93 8.90
N PRO A 168 17.78 3.17 8.39
CA PRO A 168 16.63 4.04 8.59
C PRO A 168 15.41 3.50 7.82
N PHE A 169 14.37 3.13 8.56
CA PHE A 169 13.09 2.69 8.03
C PHE A 169 12.00 3.05 9.03
N ASP A 170 11.40 4.23 8.84
CA ASP A 170 10.36 4.75 9.75
C ASP A 170 9.00 4.10 9.45
N GLU A 171 8.86 3.46 8.29
CA GLU A 171 7.64 2.81 7.80
C GLU A 171 7.43 1.40 8.39
N THR A 172 7.98 1.16 9.58
CA THR A 172 7.67 -0.01 10.41
C THR A 172 6.21 -0.01 10.85
N LYS A 173 5.68 1.18 11.16
CA LYS A 173 4.30 1.41 11.61
C LYS A 173 3.79 2.77 11.14
N ILE A 174 2.62 2.78 10.50
CA ILE A 174 2.01 3.97 9.90
C ILE A 174 0.62 4.18 10.50
N SER A 175 0.37 5.32 11.13
CA SER A 175 -0.97 5.69 11.59
C SER A 175 -1.74 6.35 10.44
N MET A 176 -2.87 5.78 10.03
CA MET A 176 -3.71 6.38 8.98
C MET A 176 -5.19 6.01 9.15
N GLN A 177 -6.06 6.70 8.40
CA GLN A 177 -7.47 6.33 8.32
C GLN A 177 -7.62 5.04 7.51
N VAL A 178 -8.29 4.06 8.11
CA VAL A 178 -8.60 2.76 7.51
C VAL A 178 -10.10 2.54 7.55
N GLN A 179 -10.66 1.91 6.52
CA GLN A 179 -12.06 1.51 6.53
C GLN A 179 -12.33 0.54 7.70
N SER A 180 -13.40 0.78 8.45
CA SER A 180 -13.80 -0.12 9.54
C SER A 180 -14.06 -1.54 9.03
N LEU A 181 -13.71 -2.56 9.82
CA LEU A 181 -13.96 -3.97 9.46
C LEU A 181 -15.41 -4.25 9.12
N GLY A 182 -16.34 -3.69 9.91
CA GLY A 182 -17.77 -3.86 9.67
C GLY A 182 -18.18 -3.35 8.28
N ARG A 183 -17.64 -2.19 7.86
CA ARG A 183 -17.89 -1.67 6.52
C ARG A 183 -17.21 -2.49 5.44
N THR A 184 -15.97 -2.93 5.64
CA THR A 184 -15.27 -3.78 4.68
C THR A 184 -15.99 -5.12 4.48
N LEU A 185 -16.54 -5.72 5.54
CA LEU A 185 -17.36 -6.92 5.45
C LEU A 185 -18.60 -6.68 4.57
N ILE A 186 -19.31 -5.57 4.80
CA ILE A 186 -20.48 -5.18 4.00
C ILE A 186 -20.08 -5.05 2.52
N ASP A 187 -19.04 -4.28 2.21
CA ASP A 187 -18.57 -4.09 0.84
C ASP A 187 -18.20 -5.42 0.16
N LYS A 188 -17.59 -6.37 0.90
CA LYS A 188 -17.27 -7.70 0.39
C LYS A 188 -18.50 -8.58 0.18
N VAL A 189 -19.49 -8.53 1.08
CA VAL A 189 -20.76 -9.23 0.89
C VAL A 189 -21.48 -8.70 -0.36
N PHE A 190 -21.56 -7.38 -0.53
CA PHE A 190 -22.12 -6.79 -1.75
C PHE A 190 -21.33 -7.21 -3.00
N ALA A 191 -20.00 -7.18 -2.98
CA ALA A 191 -19.20 -7.62 -4.13
C ALA A 191 -19.45 -9.09 -4.53
N VAL A 192 -19.74 -9.97 -3.57
CA VAL A 192 -20.09 -11.38 -3.81
C VAL A 192 -21.55 -11.55 -4.22
N CYS A 193 -22.46 -10.73 -3.70
CA CYS A 193 -23.90 -10.85 -3.95
C CYS A 193 -24.38 -10.06 -5.18
N ASP A 194 -23.64 -9.04 -5.62
CA ASP A 194 -23.94 -8.20 -6.79
C ASP A 194 -23.47 -8.85 -8.11
N TYR A 195 -23.18 -10.16 -8.08
CA TYR A 195 -23.18 -11.02 -9.26
C TYR A 195 -24.60 -11.10 -9.84
N ARG A 196 -25.02 -10.05 -10.54
CA ARG A 196 -25.98 -10.22 -11.62
C ARG A 196 -25.23 -10.77 -12.84
N ILE A 197 -25.70 -11.94 -13.25
CA ILE A 197 -25.50 -12.66 -14.51
C ILE A 197 -25.44 -11.71 -15.71
#